data_AF-A0A9D5EPN8-F1
#
_entry.id   AF-A0A9D5EPN8-F1
#
_cell.length_a   1.000
_cell.length_b   1.000
_cell.length_c   1.000
_cell.angle_alpha   90.00
_cell.angle_beta   90.00
_cell.angle_gamma   90.00
#
_symmetry.space_group_name_H-M   'P 1'
#
loop_
_entity.id
_entity.type
_entity.pdbx_description
1 polymer ?
#
loop_
_entity_poly.entity_id
_entity_poly.type
_entity_poly.pdbx_seq_one_letter_code
_entity_poly.pdbx_strand_id
1 'polypeptide(L)'
;MTDRESLLASVLADPADDTTRLVLADFFREADDPETRARGQFLWGGVTAGSFREDELIEDRLYYTAQAEIAAVASAGFPAEWLAAIGIGPNPLSKRDWVWDCTRDRVTVRIGTVVGVYLRGMLSELSLALDEWYQVATAAMESWPIERVAITSVPGVSFHIAKVEVGWCLSARLKLPDRRVPLTGSIVPAGVSPAPTLVTGPADWRVEEFFADRTALVNAVGSASAILVASLREVAGDRWPTPPRRR
;
A
#
# COMPACT_ATOMS: atom_id res chain seq x y z
N MET A 1 -20.83 -5.34 -19.54
CA MET A 1 -19.42 -5.58 -19.22
C MET A 1 -18.63 -5.37 -20.49
N THR A 2 -17.73 -4.39 -20.50
CA THR A 2 -16.86 -4.11 -21.65
C THR A 2 -15.60 -4.99 -21.60
N ASP A 3 -14.87 -5.12 -22.71
CA ASP A 3 -13.59 -5.84 -22.73
C ASP A 3 -12.57 -5.22 -21.75
N ARG A 4 -12.61 -3.88 -21.62
CA ARG A 4 -11.84 -3.11 -20.63
C ARG A 4 -12.13 -3.55 -19.19
N GLU A 5 -13.40 -3.62 -18.82
CA GLU A 5 -13.81 -4.02 -17.46
C GLU A 5 -13.41 -5.47 -17.16
N SER A 6 -13.53 -6.34 -18.16
CA SER A 6 -13.13 -7.75 -18.04
C SER A 6 -11.63 -7.90 -17.83
N LEU A 7 -10.81 -7.18 -18.61
CA LEU A 7 -9.34 -7.20 -18.45
C LEU A 7 -8.90 -6.64 -17.09
N LEU A 8 -9.49 -5.52 -16.67
CA LEU A 8 -9.20 -4.95 -15.35
C LEU A 8 -9.60 -5.93 -14.23
N ALA A 9 -10.79 -6.54 -14.31
CA ALA A 9 -11.24 -7.54 -13.35
C ALA A 9 -10.26 -8.73 -13.26
N SER A 10 -9.73 -9.20 -14.40
CA SER A 10 -8.71 -10.25 -14.44
C SER A 10 -7.41 -9.82 -13.75
N VAL A 11 -6.89 -8.61 -14.02
CA VAL A 11 -5.70 -8.09 -13.32
C VAL A 11 -5.93 -7.97 -11.81
N LEU A 12 -7.12 -7.55 -11.40
CA LEU A 12 -7.47 -7.43 -9.99
C LEU A 12 -7.65 -8.79 -9.31
N ALA A 13 -8.10 -9.81 -10.05
CA ALA A 13 -8.27 -11.18 -9.58
C ALA A 13 -6.95 -11.97 -9.53
N ASP A 14 -5.96 -11.60 -10.35
CA ASP A 14 -4.61 -12.14 -10.29
C ASP A 14 -3.54 -11.03 -10.42
N PRO A 15 -3.22 -10.33 -9.32
CA PRO A 15 -2.19 -9.30 -9.32
C PRO A 15 -0.77 -9.84 -9.49
N ALA A 16 -0.53 -11.14 -9.62
CA ALA A 16 0.79 -11.66 -9.94
C ALA A 16 1.01 -11.79 -11.45
N ASP A 17 -0.08 -11.91 -12.23
CA ASP A 17 -0.02 -12.17 -13.67
C ASP A 17 0.32 -10.92 -14.49
N ASP A 18 1.61 -10.82 -14.84
CA ASP A 18 2.12 -9.74 -15.67
C ASP A 18 1.70 -9.86 -17.14
N THR A 19 1.25 -11.04 -17.60
CA THR A 19 0.73 -11.22 -18.96
C THR A 19 -0.57 -10.45 -19.13
N THR A 20 -1.54 -10.67 -18.24
CA THR A 20 -2.82 -9.96 -18.27
C THR A 20 -2.62 -8.45 -18.08
N ARG A 21 -1.63 -8.03 -17.25
CA ARG A 21 -1.27 -6.62 -17.12
C ARG A 21 -0.77 -6.00 -18.41
N LEU A 22 0.12 -6.68 -19.14
CA LEU A 22 0.65 -6.16 -20.40
C LEU A 22 -0.45 -6.06 -21.47
N VAL A 23 -1.35 -7.05 -21.54
CA VAL A 23 -2.53 -6.97 -22.43
C VAL A 23 -3.41 -5.76 -22.09
N LEU A 24 -3.67 -5.52 -20.79
CA LEU A 24 -4.41 -4.33 -20.35
C LEU A 24 -3.64 -3.03 -20.67
N ALA A 25 -2.31 -3.04 -20.53
CA ALA A 25 -1.46 -1.89 -20.81
C ALA A 25 -1.55 -1.51 -22.30
N ASP A 26 -1.40 -2.48 -23.20
CA ASP A 26 -1.50 -2.27 -24.65
C ASP A 26 -2.88 -1.73 -25.03
N PHE A 27 -3.95 -2.33 -24.49
CA PHE A 27 -5.32 -1.86 -24.68
C PHE A 27 -5.49 -0.39 -24.23
N PHE A 28 -4.91 0.00 -23.10
CA PHE A 28 -4.96 1.37 -22.61
C PHE A 28 -4.10 2.34 -23.41
N ARG A 29 -2.94 1.93 -23.91
CA ARG A 29 -2.04 2.76 -24.73
C ARG A 29 -2.66 3.16 -26.06
N GLU A 30 -3.57 2.34 -26.59
CA GLU A 30 -4.31 2.60 -27.83
C GLU A 30 -5.53 3.52 -27.63
N ALA A 31 -5.86 3.90 -26.39
CA ALA A 31 -7.02 4.73 -26.11
C ALA A 31 -6.85 6.20 -26.55
N ASP A 32 -7.93 6.79 -27.06
CA ASP A 32 -8.00 8.22 -27.41
C ASP A 32 -7.92 9.14 -26.19
N ASP A 33 -8.46 8.68 -25.06
CA ASP A 33 -8.46 9.40 -23.79
C ASP A 33 -7.03 9.52 -23.20
N PRO A 34 -6.50 10.73 -22.96
CA PRO A 34 -5.15 10.93 -22.46
C PRO A 34 -4.88 10.29 -21.09
N GLU A 35 -5.87 10.28 -20.19
CA GLU A 35 -5.72 9.68 -18.86
C GLU A 35 -5.62 8.16 -18.95
N THR A 36 -6.49 7.53 -19.73
CA THR A 36 -6.43 6.08 -20.02
C THR A 36 -5.11 5.72 -20.67
N ARG A 37 -4.64 6.52 -21.64
CA ARG A 37 -3.33 6.31 -22.29
C ARG A 37 -2.16 6.40 -21.32
N ALA A 38 -2.18 7.40 -20.43
CA ALA A 38 -1.17 7.55 -19.39
C ALA A 38 -1.16 6.34 -18.44
N ARG A 39 -2.33 5.79 -18.10
CA ARG A 39 -2.45 4.56 -17.31
C ARG A 39 -1.84 3.36 -18.03
N GLY A 40 -2.03 3.24 -19.34
CA GLY A 40 -1.41 2.19 -20.16
C GLY A 40 0.12 2.31 -20.23
N GLN A 41 0.63 3.53 -20.43
CA GLN A 41 2.07 3.81 -20.41
C GLN A 41 2.70 3.46 -19.06
N PHE A 42 2.05 3.87 -17.97
CA PHE A 42 2.52 3.59 -16.63
C PHE A 42 2.49 2.11 -16.27
N LEU A 43 1.45 1.39 -16.69
CA LEU A 43 1.32 -0.06 -16.50
C LEU A 43 2.40 -0.82 -17.26
N TRP A 44 2.58 -0.52 -18.55
CA TRP A 44 3.63 -1.10 -19.38
C TRP A 44 5.01 -0.82 -18.79
N GLY A 45 5.32 0.46 -18.53
CA GLY A 45 6.62 0.87 -17.99
C GLY A 45 6.90 0.20 -16.64
N GLY A 46 5.90 0.12 -15.76
CA GLY A 46 6.03 -0.56 -14.48
C GLY A 46 6.32 -2.06 -14.61
N VAL A 47 5.55 -2.79 -15.41
CA VAL A 47 5.77 -4.24 -15.61
C VAL A 47 7.12 -4.49 -16.27
N THR A 48 7.44 -3.74 -17.32
CA THR A 48 8.70 -3.86 -18.05
C THR A 48 9.90 -3.50 -17.19
N ALA A 49 9.85 -2.43 -16.39
CA ALA A 49 10.94 -2.13 -15.46
C ALA A 49 11.07 -3.20 -14.36
N GLY A 50 9.94 -3.78 -13.93
CA GLY A 50 9.89 -4.81 -12.90
C GLY A 50 10.56 -6.12 -13.29
N SER A 51 10.61 -6.47 -14.58
CA SER A 51 11.28 -7.69 -15.04
C SER A 51 12.80 -7.67 -14.85
N PHE A 52 13.40 -6.48 -14.67
CA PHE A 52 14.84 -6.30 -14.42
C PHE A 52 15.16 -6.12 -12.92
N ARG A 53 14.19 -6.32 -12.00
CA ARG A 53 14.35 -5.97 -10.58
C ARG A 53 15.48 -6.72 -9.89
N GLU A 54 15.70 -7.98 -10.27
CA GLU A 54 16.71 -8.85 -9.67
C GLU A 54 18.09 -8.72 -10.34
N ASP A 55 18.21 -7.89 -11.38
CA ASP A 55 19.46 -7.72 -12.10
C ASP A 55 20.42 -6.79 -11.34
N GLU A 56 21.67 -7.24 -11.19
CA GLU A 56 22.72 -6.44 -10.54
C GLU A 56 23.22 -5.29 -11.42
N LEU A 57 23.18 -5.47 -12.74
CA LEU A 57 23.57 -4.49 -13.76
C LEU A 57 22.57 -4.53 -14.91
N ILE A 58 22.00 -3.36 -15.25
CA ILE A 58 21.00 -3.23 -16.32
C ILE A 58 21.56 -2.37 -17.46
N GLU A 59 21.93 -3.01 -18.56
CA GLU A 59 22.36 -2.36 -19.80
C GLU A 59 21.36 -2.59 -20.95
N ASP A 60 20.07 -2.61 -20.60
CA ASP A 60 18.99 -2.85 -21.57
C ASP A 60 18.25 -1.56 -21.93
N ARG A 61 18.16 -1.27 -23.24
CA ARG A 61 17.44 -0.10 -23.76
C ARG A 61 15.95 -0.12 -23.38
N LEU A 62 15.35 -1.29 -23.29
CA LEU A 62 13.95 -1.48 -22.93
C LEU A 62 13.69 -1.00 -21.49
N TYR A 63 14.60 -1.33 -20.56
CA TYR A 63 14.52 -0.83 -19.18
C TYR A 63 14.56 0.71 -19.12
N TYR A 64 15.52 1.33 -19.81
CA TYR A 64 15.61 2.80 -19.82
C TYR A 64 14.41 3.47 -20.51
N THR A 65 13.82 2.81 -21.50
CA THR A 65 12.57 3.26 -22.14
C THR A 65 11.41 3.20 -21.15
N ALA A 66 11.28 2.09 -20.42
CA ALA A 66 10.28 1.92 -19.38
C ALA A 66 10.42 2.96 -18.25
N GLN A 67 11.65 3.23 -17.80
CA GLN A 67 11.92 4.28 -16.81
C GLN A 67 11.52 5.67 -17.30
N ALA A 68 11.79 5.98 -18.57
CA ALA A 68 11.41 7.26 -19.17
C ALA A 68 9.88 7.43 -19.23
N GLU A 69 9.14 6.37 -19.59
CA GLU A 69 7.68 6.40 -19.59
C GLU A 69 7.10 6.56 -18.18
N ILE A 70 7.60 5.81 -17.18
CA ILE A 70 7.23 5.96 -15.77
C ILE A 70 7.43 7.41 -15.33
N ALA A 71 8.62 7.97 -15.57
CA ALA A 71 8.97 9.31 -15.15
C ALA A 71 8.11 10.38 -15.84
N ALA A 72 7.80 10.21 -17.12
CA ALA A 72 6.94 11.12 -17.86
C ALA A 72 5.53 11.17 -17.27
N VAL A 73 4.92 10.00 -17.03
CA VAL A 73 3.57 9.91 -16.45
C VAL A 73 3.54 10.42 -15.01
N ALA A 74 4.52 10.05 -14.19
CA ALA A 74 4.60 10.48 -12.80
C ALA A 74 4.83 11.99 -12.67
N SER A 75 5.70 12.56 -13.52
CA SER A 75 5.94 14.02 -13.56
C SER A 75 4.74 14.82 -14.03
N ALA A 76 3.87 14.22 -14.84
CA ALA A 76 2.61 14.83 -15.26
C ALA A 76 1.57 14.89 -14.12
N GLY A 77 1.70 14.04 -13.10
CA GLY A 77 0.85 14.04 -11.90
C GLY A 77 -0.24 12.98 -11.87
N PHE A 78 -0.35 12.14 -12.90
CA PHE A 78 -1.39 11.13 -12.99
C PHE A 78 -1.43 10.16 -11.78
N PRO A 79 -0.30 9.64 -11.26
CA PRO A 79 -0.36 8.80 -10.06
C PRO A 79 -0.92 9.50 -8.83
N ALA A 80 -0.70 10.81 -8.67
CA ALA A 80 -1.30 11.58 -7.58
C ALA A 80 -2.80 11.81 -7.81
N GLU A 81 -3.20 12.08 -9.05
CA GLU A 81 -4.62 12.20 -9.43
C GLU A 81 -5.38 10.89 -9.22
N TRP A 82 -4.77 9.74 -9.52
CA TRP A 82 -5.37 8.43 -9.27
C TRP A 82 -5.53 8.11 -7.77
N LEU A 83 -4.60 8.55 -6.92
CA LEU A 83 -4.79 8.50 -5.47
C LEU A 83 -5.91 9.45 -5.02
N ALA A 84 -5.98 10.65 -5.58
CA ALA A 84 -7.05 11.59 -5.26
C ALA A 84 -8.43 11.05 -5.68
N ALA A 85 -8.50 10.32 -6.79
CA ALA A 85 -9.74 9.68 -7.26
C ALA A 85 -10.31 8.63 -6.30
N ILE A 86 -9.48 8.02 -5.43
CA ILE A 86 -9.95 7.12 -4.36
C ILE A 86 -10.28 7.86 -3.06
N GLY A 87 -10.27 9.19 -3.06
CA GLY A 87 -10.66 10.04 -1.93
C GLY A 87 -9.49 10.57 -1.09
N ILE A 88 -8.24 10.49 -1.58
CA ILE A 88 -7.06 10.95 -0.83
C ILE A 88 -6.72 12.40 -1.17
N GLY A 89 -6.65 13.24 -0.14
CA GLY A 89 -6.18 14.63 -0.29
C GLY A 89 -7.25 15.62 -0.78
N PRO A 90 -6.85 16.87 -1.07
CA PRO A 90 -7.78 17.92 -1.47
C PRO A 90 -8.33 17.69 -2.87
N ASN A 91 -9.56 18.16 -3.09
CA ASN A 91 -10.19 18.20 -4.41
C ASN A 91 -10.63 19.65 -4.72
N PRO A 92 -10.04 20.32 -5.73
CA PRO A 92 -9.05 19.81 -6.68
C PRO A 92 -7.64 19.70 -6.08
N LEU A 93 -6.85 18.73 -6.59
CA LEU A 93 -5.44 18.56 -6.24
C LEU A 93 -4.56 19.56 -7.02
N SER A 94 -3.56 20.15 -6.36
CA SER A 94 -2.58 21.03 -6.99
C SER A 94 -1.17 20.42 -6.96
N LYS A 95 -0.25 20.92 -7.80
CA LYS A 95 1.16 20.47 -7.85
C LYS A 95 1.93 20.65 -6.54
N ARG A 96 1.42 21.43 -5.59
CA ARG A 96 2.07 21.64 -4.28
C ARG A 96 1.67 20.60 -3.23
N ASP A 97 0.60 19.86 -3.51
CA ASP A 97 0.00 18.94 -2.54
C ASP A 97 0.67 17.56 -2.56
N TRP A 98 1.47 17.29 -3.60
CA TRP A 98 2.05 15.98 -3.83
C TRP A 98 3.51 16.03 -4.27
N VAL A 99 4.21 14.95 -3.95
CA VAL A 99 5.56 14.66 -4.44
C VAL A 99 5.66 13.19 -4.81
N TRP A 100 6.59 12.84 -5.68
CA TRP A 100 6.85 11.46 -6.06
C TRP A 100 8.34 11.17 -6.11
N ASP A 101 8.66 9.90 -5.91
CA ASP A 101 9.99 9.32 -6.13
C ASP A 101 9.85 7.97 -6.82
N CYS A 102 10.89 7.54 -7.52
CA CYS A 102 10.92 6.25 -8.19
C CYS A 102 12.25 5.55 -7.94
N THR A 103 12.17 4.27 -7.59
CA THR A 103 13.30 3.37 -7.47
C THR A 103 12.99 2.11 -8.26
N ARG A 104 13.67 1.92 -9.41
CA ARG A 104 13.36 0.85 -10.39
C ARG A 104 11.89 0.94 -10.83
N ASP A 105 11.08 -0.08 -10.58
CA ASP A 105 9.66 -0.07 -10.94
C ASP A 105 8.73 0.43 -9.82
N ARG A 106 9.31 0.78 -8.67
CA ARG A 106 8.58 1.24 -7.49
C ARG A 106 8.42 2.75 -7.52
N VAL A 107 7.20 3.21 -7.76
CA VAL A 107 6.85 4.64 -7.75
C VAL A 107 6.09 4.96 -6.47
N THR A 108 6.69 5.77 -5.62
CA THR A 108 6.09 6.25 -4.39
C THR A 108 5.50 7.64 -4.64
N VAL A 109 4.25 7.83 -4.27
CA VAL A 109 3.56 9.12 -4.34
C VAL A 109 3.08 9.49 -2.94
N ARG A 110 3.30 10.75 -2.54
CA ARG A 110 2.89 11.26 -1.24
C ARG A 110 1.96 12.45 -1.42
N ILE A 111 0.78 12.39 -0.80
CA ILE A 111 -0.21 13.48 -0.72
C ILE A 111 -0.43 13.79 0.76
N GLY A 112 0.09 14.91 1.24
CA GLY A 112 0.12 15.21 2.67
C GLY A 112 0.82 14.10 3.48
N THR A 113 0.11 13.47 4.40
CA THR A 113 0.61 12.34 5.22
C THR A 113 0.39 10.97 4.59
N VAL A 114 -0.39 10.89 3.52
CA VAL A 114 -0.72 9.64 2.85
C VAL A 114 0.36 9.30 1.83
N VAL A 115 0.77 8.04 1.81
CA VAL A 115 1.72 7.51 0.83
C VAL A 115 1.04 6.37 0.06
N GLY A 116 0.98 6.49 -1.26
CA GLY A 116 0.63 5.39 -2.14
C GLY A 116 1.86 4.89 -2.87
N VAL A 117 1.98 3.58 -3.02
CA VAL A 117 3.08 2.99 -3.76
C VAL A 117 2.57 2.09 -4.88
N TYR A 118 3.06 2.41 -6.06
CA TYR A 118 2.80 1.66 -7.27
C TYR A 118 3.96 0.70 -7.53
N LEU A 119 3.63 -0.57 -7.70
CA LEU A 119 4.53 -1.62 -8.15
C LEU A 119 4.00 -2.19 -9.45
N ARG A 120 4.88 -2.42 -10.42
CA ARG A 120 4.49 -2.90 -11.76
C ARG A 120 3.33 -2.08 -12.34
N GLY A 121 3.34 -0.76 -12.11
CA GLY A 121 2.35 0.19 -12.60
C GLY A 121 0.96 0.14 -11.96
N MET A 122 0.79 -0.60 -10.86
CA MET A 122 -0.49 -0.68 -10.12
C MET A 122 -0.28 -0.28 -8.66
N LEU A 123 -1.23 0.45 -8.08
CA LEU A 123 -1.21 0.79 -6.66
C LEU A 123 -1.33 -0.50 -5.84
N SER A 124 -0.28 -0.83 -5.09
CA SER A 124 -0.19 -2.08 -4.32
C SER A 124 -0.05 -1.84 -2.82
N GLU A 125 0.49 -0.68 -2.42
CA GLU A 125 0.66 -0.34 -1.01
C GLU A 125 0.10 1.05 -0.71
N LEU A 126 -0.49 1.17 0.49
CA LEU A 126 -0.97 2.43 1.03
C LEU A 126 -0.43 2.63 2.46
N SER A 127 -0.16 3.87 2.83
CA SER A 127 0.13 4.27 4.21
C SER A 127 -0.70 5.49 4.56
N LEU A 128 -1.61 5.37 5.54
CA LEU A 128 -2.57 6.39 5.93
C LEU A 128 -3.06 6.16 7.36
N ALA A 129 -3.82 7.10 7.92
CA ALA A 129 -4.44 6.91 9.22
C ALA A 129 -5.55 5.84 9.15
N LEU A 130 -5.84 5.22 10.29
CA LEU A 130 -6.81 4.13 10.37
C LEU A 130 -8.23 4.54 9.98
N ASP A 131 -8.64 5.72 10.40
CA ASP A 131 -9.94 6.33 10.08
C ASP A 131 -10.05 6.66 8.59
N GLU A 132 -8.97 7.18 7.98
CA GLU A 132 -8.91 7.38 6.54
C GLU A 132 -9.02 6.04 5.78
N TRP A 133 -8.35 4.98 6.24
CA TRP A 133 -8.47 3.65 5.63
C TRP A 133 -9.91 3.17 5.59
N TYR A 134 -10.66 3.29 6.69
CA TYR A 134 -12.07 2.88 6.71
C TYR A 134 -12.95 3.64 5.71
N GLN A 135 -12.57 4.87 5.35
CA GLN A 135 -13.31 5.68 4.38
C GLN A 135 -12.99 5.29 2.94
N VAL A 136 -11.72 5.01 2.64
CA VAL A 136 -11.26 4.80 1.25
C VAL A 136 -11.12 3.32 0.86
N ALA A 137 -11.19 2.39 1.81
CA ALA A 137 -10.86 0.98 1.58
C ALA A 137 -11.64 0.36 0.41
N THR A 138 -12.95 0.56 0.33
CA THR A 138 -13.77 0.02 -0.76
C THR A 138 -13.34 0.60 -2.11
N ALA A 139 -13.26 1.92 -2.25
CA ALA A 139 -12.86 2.57 -3.51
C ALA A 139 -11.44 2.17 -3.96
N ALA A 140 -10.51 2.08 -2.99
CA ALA A 140 -9.16 1.62 -3.24
C ALA A 140 -9.14 0.16 -3.74
N MET A 141 -9.89 -0.71 -3.08
CA MET A 141 -9.99 -2.12 -3.44
C MET A 141 -10.77 -2.36 -4.73
N GLU A 142 -11.73 -1.54 -5.10
CA GLU A 142 -12.41 -1.64 -6.40
C GLU A 142 -11.47 -1.31 -7.56
N SER A 143 -10.60 -0.33 -7.37
CA SER A 143 -9.79 0.25 -8.45
C SER A 143 -8.40 -0.38 -8.59
N TRP A 144 -7.89 -0.97 -7.50
CA TRP A 144 -6.47 -1.35 -7.39
C TRP A 144 -6.26 -2.69 -6.67
N PRO A 145 -5.19 -3.43 -7.00
CA PRO A 145 -4.80 -4.65 -6.30
C PRO A 145 -3.99 -4.30 -5.04
N ILE A 146 -4.62 -3.66 -4.06
CA ILE A 146 -3.93 -3.34 -2.80
C ILE A 146 -3.55 -4.66 -2.11
N GLU A 147 -2.27 -4.83 -1.83
CA GLU A 147 -1.69 -5.98 -1.14
C GLU A 147 -1.35 -5.64 0.31
N ARG A 148 -1.05 -4.36 0.60
CA ARG A 148 -0.64 -3.92 1.94
C ARG A 148 -1.13 -2.52 2.28
N VAL A 149 -1.56 -2.35 3.53
CA VAL A 149 -1.89 -1.04 4.10
C VAL A 149 -1.16 -0.86 5.42
N ALA A 150 -0.29 0.13 5.53
CA ALA A 150 0.36 0.49 6.79
C ALA A 150 -0.42 1.61 7.49
N ILE A 151 -0.67 1.44 8.79
CA ILE A 151 -1.47 2.39 9.56
C ILE A 151 -0.56 3.36 10.31
N THR A 152 -0.65 4.64 9.99
CA THR A 152 0.24 5.68 10.55
C THR A 152 -0.22 6.17 11.92
N SER A 153 -1.54 6.14 12.19
CA SER A 153 -2.10 6.58 13.47
C SER A 153 -1.95 5.56 14.60
N VAL A 154 -1.65 4.30 14.28
CA VAL A 154 -1.43 3.20 15.23
C VAL A 154 -0.12 2.47 14.87
N PRO A 155 1.01 2.83 15.52
CA PRO A 155 2.32 2.31 15.17
C PRO A 155 2.39 0.77 15.17
N GLY A 156 2.92 0.21 14.08
CA GLY A 156 3.11 -1.25 13.94
C GLY A 156 1.88 -2.00 13.43
N VAL A 157 0.73 -1.35 13.28
CA VAL A 157 -0.46 -1.96 12.66
C VAL A 157 -0.36 -1.90 11.14
N SER A 158 -0.66 -3.01 10.48
CA SER A 158 -0.82 -3.08 9.03
C SER A 158 -1.85 -4.13 8.63
N PHE A 159 -2.52 -3.89 7.51
CA PHE A 159 -3.32 -4.89 6.82
C PHE A 159 -2.52 -5.51 5.67
N HIS A 160 -2.72 -6.81 5.48
CA HIS A 160 -2.22 -7.58 4.36
C HIS A 160 -3.39 -8.23 3.66
N ILE A 161 -3.41 -8.13 2.34
CA ILE A 161 -4.46 -8.66 1.49
C ILE A 161 -3.80 -9.60 0.49
N ALA A 162 -4.27 -10.84 0.45
CA ALA A 162 -3.71 -11.86 -0.43
C ALA A 162 -4.79 -12.77 -0.98
N LYS A 163 -4.61 -13.19 -2.23
CA LYS A 163 -5.30 -14.35 -2.79
C LYS A 163 -4.72 -15.60 -2.14
N VAL A 164 -5.59 -16.48 -1.66
CA VAL A 164 -5.23 -17.78 -1.09
C VAL A 164 -5.84 -18.88 -1.96
N GLU A 165 -5.48 -20.14 -1.69
CA GLU A 165 -5.95 -21.28 -2.49
C GLU A 165 -7.49 -21.32 -2.62
N VAL A 166 -8.20 -20.95 -1.54
CA VAL A 166 -9.65 -20.88 -1.49
C VAL A 166 -10.10 -19.45 -1.18
N GLY A 167 -9.99 -18.57 -2.18
CA GLY A 167 -10.53 -17.20 -2.13
C GLY A 167 -9.51 -16.14 -1.73
N TRP A 168 -9.90 -15.25 -0.80
CA TRP A 168 -9.11 -14.09 -0.39
C TRP A 168 -8.99 -14.01 1.13
N CYS A 169 -7.85 -13.51 1.60
CA CYS A 169 -7.58 -13.28 3.02
C CYS A 169 -7.27 -11.81 3.27
N LEU A 170 -7.93 -11.23 4.27
CA LEU A 170 -7.56 -9.96 4.90
C LEU A 170 -6.95 -10.27 6.27
N SER A 171 -5.70 -9.88 6.47
CA SER A 171 -4.97 -10.11 7.72
C SER A 171 -4.59 -8.78 8.34
N ALA A 172 -5.01 -8.52 9.59
CA ALA A 172 -4.47 -7.43 10.38
C ALA A 172 -3.29 -7.93 11.22
N ARG A 173 -2.19 -7.18 11.22
CA ARG A 173 -0.96 -7.52 11.93
C ARG A 173 -0.52 -6.37 12.81
N LEU A 174 -0.07 -6.66 14.02
CA LEU A 174 0.59 -5.72 14.92
C LEU A 174 2.01 -6.20 15.14
N LYS A 175 2.99 -5.46 14.64
CA LYS A 175 4.41 -5.72 14.87
C LYS A 175 5.01 -4.59 15.71
N LEU A 176 5.42 -4.92 16.93
CA LEU A 176 6.09 -4.00 17.83
C LEU A 176 7.59 -4.27 17.85
N PRO A 177 8.44 -3.22 17.72
CA PRO A 177 9.86 -3.36 17.92
C PRO A 177 10.18 -3.62 19.39
N ASP A 178 11.41 -4.05 19.66
CA ASP A 178 11.93 -4.21 21.02
C ASP A 178 11.72 -2.94 21.84
N ARG A 179 11.09 -3.09 23.00
CA ARG A 179 10.89 -1.99 23.94
C ARG A 179 11.74 -2.23 25.17
N ARG A 180 12.68 -1.31 25.41
CA ARG A 180 13.37 -1.18 26.69
C ARG A 180 12.60 -0.19 27.54
N VAL A 181 11.94 -0.66 28.59
CA VAL A 181 11.24 0.20 29.55
C VAL A 181 12.09 0.29 30.82
N PRO A 182 12.55 1.48 31.23
CA PRO A 182 13.18 1.66 32.54
C PRO A 182 12.17 1.32 33.63
N LEU A 183 12.53 0.46 34.58
CA LEU A 183 11.62 0.01 35.65
C LEU A 183 11.36 1.06 36.74
N THR A 184 11.91 2.27 36.63
CA THR A 184 11.80 3.30 37.67
C THR A 184 11.58 4.70 37.09
N GLY A 185 10.63 5.43 37.68
CA GLY A 185 10.43 6.87 37.49
C GLY A 185 11.34 7.72 38.38
N SER A 186 12.48 7.19 38.84
CA SER A 186 13.44 7.96 39.62
C SER A 186 14.61 8.42 38.75
N ILE A 187 14.93 9.71 38.86
CA ILE A 187 16.17 10.28 38.37
C ILE A 187 17.29 9.66 39.21
N VAL A 188 17.95 8.62 38.71
CA VAL A 188 19.17 8.08 39.33
C VAL A 188 20.35 8.92 38.83
N PRO A 189 21.16 9.53 39.71
CA PRO A 189 22.36 10.24 39.31
C PRO A 189 23.31 9.30 38.57
N ALA A 190 23.88 9.77 37.44
CA ALA A 190 24.80 9.00 36.62
C ALA A 190 26.01 8.57 37.44
N GLY A 191 26.18 7.26 37.68
CA GLY A 191 27.37 6.74 38.35
C GLY A 191 27.37 5.28 38.76
N VAL A 192 26.21 4.60 38.90
CA VAL A 192 26.21 3.22 39.44
C VAL A 192 25.15 2.34 38.78
N SER A 193 25.61 1.29 38.08
CA SER A 193 24.86 0.17 37.47
C SER A 193 23.82 0.50 36.39
N PRO A 194 23.68 -0.35 35.33
CA PRO A 194 22.57 -0.23 34.41
C PRO A 194 21.27 -0.41 35.20
N ALA A 195 20.43 0.64 35.23
CA ALA A 195 19.11 0.57 35.83
C ALA A 195 18.36 -0.63 35.25
N PRO A 196 17.62 -1.41 36.06
CA PRO A 196 16.90 -2.56 35.57
C PRO A 196 15.89 -2.09 34.52
N THR A 197 16.05 -2.57 33.29
CA THR A 197 15.10 -2.34 32.20
C THR A 197 14.29 -3.59 31.98
N LEU A 198 12.96 -3.47 31.93
CA LEU A 198 12.13 -4.53 31.42
C LEU A 198 12.34 -4.57 29.90
N VAL A 199 13.02 -5.63 29.43
CA VAL A 199 13.16 -5.91 28.02
C VAL A 199 11.92 -6.68 27.60
N THR A 200 11.07 -6.00 26.85
CA THR A 200 9.96 -6.65 26.18
C THR A 200 10.45 -7.01 24.78
N GLY A 201 10.62 -8.31 24.51
CA GLY A 201 11.04 -8.80 23.19
C GLY A 201 10.07 -8.43 22.08
N PRO A 202 10.43 -8.68 20.82
CA PRO A 202 9.59 -8.31 19.69
C PRO A 202 8.27 -9.06 19.81
N ALA A 203 7.19 -8.37 19.51
CA ALA A 203 5.86 -8.96 19.60
C ALA A 203 5.13 -8.80 18.27
N ASP A 204 4.52 -9.89 17.84
CA ASP A 204 3.88 -10.03 16.55
C ASP A 204 2.55 -10.75 16.76
N TRP A 205 1.46 -10.05 16.47
CA TRP A 205 0.12 -10.61 16.52
C TRP A 205 -0.52 -10.50 15.15
N ARG A 206 -1.34 -11.49 14.83
CA ARG A 206 -2.04 -11.60 13.55
C ARG A 206 -3.45 -12.11 13.78
N VAL A 207 -4.41 -11.49 13.13
CA VAL A 207 -5.80 -11.96 13.04
C VAL A 207 -6.23 -11.89 11.58
N GLU A 208 -7.09 -12.81 11.15
CA GLU A 208 -7.40 -13.03 9.74
C GLU A 208 -8.90 -13.19 9.53
N GLU A 209 -9.36 -12.77 8.36
CA GLU A 209 -10.71 -12.99 7.85
C GLU A 209 -10.64 -13.46 6.40
N PHE A 210 -11.45 -14.47 6.06
CA PHE A 210 -11.44 -15.12 4.75
C PHE A 210 -12.72 -14.83 3.98
N PHE A 211 -12.58 -14.63 2.67
CA PHE A 211 -13.65 -14.30 1.75
C PHE A 211 -13.64 -15.28 0.59
N ALA A 212 -14.82 -15.71 0.15
CA ALA A 212 -14.96 -16.67 -0.94
C ALA A 212 -14.38 -16.14 -2.28
N ASP A 213 -14.57 -14.84 -2.52
CA ASP A 213 -14.08 -14.16 -3.71
C ASP A 213 -13.70 -12.70 -3.42
N ARG A 214 -13.17 -12.02 -4.43
CA ARG A 214 -12.70 -10.64 -4.32
C ARG A 214 -13.86 -9.66 -4.12
N THR A 215 -15.01 -9.93 -4.70
CA THR A 215 -16.19 -9.07 -4.58
C THR A 215 -16.69 -9.06 -3.14
N ALA A 216 -16.75 -10.24 -2.50
CA ALA A 216 -17.07 -10.37 -1.09
C ALA A 216 -16.06 -9.61 -0.21
N LEU A 217 -14.76 -9.71 -0.50
CA LEU A 217 -13.72 -8.93 0.18
C LEU A 217 -13.96 -7.41 0.03
N VAL A 218 -14.13 -6.92 -1.20
CA VAL A 218 -14.31 -5.48 -1.50
C VAL A 218 -15.53 -4.91 -0.77
N ASN A 219 -16.64 -5.65 -0.74
CA ASN A 219 -17.88 -5.22 -0.09
C ASN A 219 -17.75 -5.16 1.45
N ALA A 220 -16.87 -5.97 2.04
CA ALA A 220 -16.74 -6.12 3.48
C ALA A 220 -15.46 -5.47 4.07
N VAL A 221 -14.50 -5.05 3.25
CA VAL A 221 -13.14 -4.67 3.68
C VAL A 221 -13.12 -3.62 4.78
N GLY A 222 -14.00 -2.61 4.73
CA GLY A 222 -14.09 -1.57 5.75
C GLY A 222 -14.52 -2.12 7.12
N SER A 223 -15.65 -2.85 7.16
CA SER A 223 -16.16 -3.46 8.39
C SER A 223 -15.26 -4.57 8.91
N ALA A 224 -14.72 -5.42 8.04
CA ALA A 224 -13.78 -6.47 8.37
C ALA A 224 -12.50 -5.90 8.99
N SER A 225 -11.96 -4.82 8.39
CA SER A 225 -10.79 -4.13 8.96
C SER A 225 -11.05 -3.60 10.38
N ALA A 226 -12.25 -3.11 10.67
CA ALA A 226 -12.63 -2.64 12.00
C ALA A 226 -12.74 -3.78 13.03
N ILE A 227 -13.37 -4.90 12.65
CA ILE A 227 -13.47 -6.11 13.47
C ILE A 227 -12.08 -6.66 13.76
N LEU A 228 -11.23 -6.80 12.74
CA LEU A 228 -9.87 -7.30 12.89
C LEU A 228 -9.03 -6.40 13.80
N VAL A 229 -9.14 -5.08 13.72
CA VAL A 229 -8.45 -4.18 14.65
C VAL A 229 -8.94 -4.33 16.09
N ALA A 230 -10.25 -4.50 16.30
CA ALA A 230 -10.81 -4.75 17.63
C ALA A 230 -10.26 -6.07 18.21
N SER A 231 -10.26 -7.15 17.42
CA SER A 231 -9.70 -8.44 17.82
C SER A 231 -8.19 -8.35 18.09
N LEU A 232 -7.45 -7.65 17.24
CA LEU A 232 -6.01 -7.46 17.43
C LEU A 232 -5.71 -6.67 18.70
N ARG A 233 -6.54 -5.68 19.04
CA ARG A 233 -6.45 -4.92 20.29
C ARG A 233 -6.76 -5.77 21.51
N GLU A 234 -7.77 -6.62 21.43
CA GLU A 234 -8.12 -7.57 22.50
C GLU A 234 -6.96 -8.54 22.76
N VAL A 235 -6.39 -9.14 21.71
CA VAL A 235 -5.27 -10.09 21.83
C VAL A 235 -3.97 -9.41 22.28
N ALA A 236 -3.71 -8.17 21.84
CA ALA A 236 -2.52 -7.43 22.26
C ALA A 236 -2.63 -6.89 23.71
N GLY A 237 -3.84 -6.68 24.22
CA GLY A 237 -4.10 -6.18 25.57
C GLY A 237 -3.32 -4.91 25.90
N ASP A 238 -2.58 -4.95 27.01
CA ASP A 238 -1.76 -3.83 27.51
C ASP A 238 -0.61 -3.42 26.57
N ARG A 239 -0.30 -4.23 25.55
CA ARG A 239 0.72 -3.91 24.56
C ARG A 239 0.19 -3.12 23.37
N TRP A 240 -1.10 -2.83 23.31
CA TRP A 240 -1.66 -2.02 22.23
C TRP A 240 -0.97 -0.63 22.16
N PRO A 241 -0.54 -0.17 20.98
CA PRO A 241 0.10 1.14 20.83
C PRO A 241 -0.85 2.25 21.27
N THR A 242 -0.38 3.13 22.15
CA THR A 242 -1.06 4.40 22.37
C THR A 242 -0.80 5.31 21.17
N PRO A 243 -1.80 6.09 20.70
CA PRO A 243 -1.59 7.05 19.62
C PRO A 243 -0.40 7.96 19.95
N PRO A 244 0.47 8.29 18.99
CA PRO A 244 1.53 9.24 19.24
C PRO A 244 0.92 10.55 19.73
N ARG A 245 1.39 11.04 20.89
CA ARG A 245 0.96 12.34 21.41
C ARG A 245 1.30 13.39 20.35
N ARG A 246 0.30 14.15 19.87
CA ARG A 246 0.52 15.29 18.98
C ARG A 246 1.56 16.21 19.65
N ARG A 247 2.69 16.43 18.98
CA ARG A 247 3.68 17.44 19.37
C ARG A 247 3.32 18.76 18.71
#